data_AF-E4T1M9-F1
#
_entry.id   AF-E4T1M9-F1
#
_cell.length_a   1.000
_cell.length_b   1.000
_cell.length_c   1.000
_cell.angle_alpha   90.00
_cell.angle_beta   90.00
_cell.angle_gamma   90.00
#
_symmetry.space_group_name_H-M   'P 1'
#
loop_
_entity.id
_entity.type
_entity.pdbx_description
1 polymer ?
#
loop_
_entity_poly.entity_id
_entity_poly.type
_entity_poly.pdbx_seq_one_letter_code
_entity_poly.pdbx_strand_id
1 'polypeptide(L)'
;MNTILTILYDVLLFLPLVFQIFFGNKSIKGSLKLKFWQISVISIISQVIVAIVGSYLMRLMVIQTKFHDGFLAIIGGVMFNIILGVIVLLVILKQTSNKPRQEK
;
A
#
# COMPACT_ATOMS: atom_id res chain seq x y z
N MET A 1 11.75 -19.62 10.92
CA MET A 1 11.18 -18.50 10.14
C MET A 1 10.83 -19.03 8.77
N ASN A 2 9.57 -18.98 8.33
CA ASN A 2 9.20 -19.50 7.02
C ASN A 2 9.43 -18.38 6.00
N THR A 3 10.59 -18.39 5.32
CA THR A 3 11.07 -17.33 4.42
C THR A 3 10.01 -16.90 3.39
N ILE A 4 9.14 -17.82 2.99
CA ILE A 4 8.03 -17.60 2.06
C ILE A 4 6.99 -16.61 2.62
N LEU A 5 6.63 -16.72 3.91
CA LEU A 5 5.64 -15.84 4.55
C LEU A 5 6.15 -14.41 4.68
N THR A 6 7.45 -14.23 4.96
CA THR A 6 8.08 -12.91 5.02
C THR A 6 8.11 -12.24 3.64
N ILE A 7 8.57 -12.97 2.61
CA ILE A 7 8.58 -12.46 1.23
C ILE A 7 7.16 -12.10 0.78
N LEU A 8 6.18 -12.94 1.07
CA LEU A 8 4.79 -12.67 0.73
C LEU A 8 4.27 -11.40 1.41
N TYR A 9 4.57 -11.22 2.69
CA TYR A 9 4.20 -10.02 3.44
C TYR A 9 4.79 -8.75 2.81
N ASP A 10 6.10 -8.75 2.52
CA ASP A 10 6.79 -7.61 1.93
C ASP A 10 6.19 -7.25 0.56
N VAL A 11 5.97 -8.24 -0.31
CA VAL A 11 5.36 -8.03 -1.63
C VAL A 11 3.95 -7.46 -1.50
N LEU A 12 3.14 -7.96 -0.56
CA LEU A 12 1.79 -7.45 -0.33
C LEU A 12 1.80 -5.98 0.10
N LEU A 13 2.80 -5.60 0.89
CA LEU A 13 2.95 -4.28 1.46
C LEU A 13 3.22 -3.20 0.38
N PHE A 14 4.07 -3.52 -0.60
CA PHE A 14 4.40 -2.62 -1.70
C PHE A 14 3.38 -2.66 -2.84
N LEU A 15 2.46 -3.63 -2.85
CA LEU A 15 1.51 -3.85 -3.94
C LEU A 15 0.66 -2.61 -4.27
N PRO A 16 0.05 -1.88 -3.32
CA PRO A 16 -0.77 -0.72 -3.63
C PRO A 16 0.07 0.43 -4.22
N LEU A 17 1.30 0.59 -3.76
CA LEU A 17 2.23 1.60 -4.26
C LEU A 17 2.66 1.32 -5.70
N VAL A 18 3.04 0.08 -6.00
CA VAL A 18 3.37 -0.34 -7.38
C VAL A 18 2.16 -0.17 -8.28
N PHE A 19 0.97 -0.54 -7.81
CA PHE A 19 -0.29 -0.34 -8.52
C PHE A 19 -0.52 1.14 -8.86
N GLN A 20 -0.38 2.06 -7.90
CA GLN A 20 -0.57 3.50 -8.13
C GLN A 20 0.47 4.09 -9.11
N ILE A 21 1.72 3.64 -9.05
CA ILE A 21 2.77 4.12 -9.97
C ILE A 21 2.48 3.68 -11.40
N PHE A 22 2.15 2.40 -11.61
CA PHE A 22 1.92 1.86 -12.95
C PHE A 22 0.59 2.27 -13.55
N PHE A 23 -0.52 2.01 -12.83
CA PHE A 23 -1.86 2.25 -13.35
C PHE A 23 -2.23 3.73 -13.31
N GLY A 24 -1.78 4.47 -12.28
CA GLY A 24 -2.00 5.92 -12.22
C GLY A 24 -1.36 6.64 -13.41
N ASN A 25 -0.10 6.30 -13.73
CA ASN A 25 0.59 6.89 -14.88
C ASN A 25 -0.06 6.50 -16.22
N LYS A 26 -0.48 5.24 -16.38
CA LYS A 26 -1.24 4.81 -17.58
C LYS A 26 -2.59 5.53 -17.72
N SER A 27 -3.26 5.81 -16.61
CA SER A 27 -4.51 6.58 -16.60
C SER A 27 -4.30 8.04 -16.99
N ILE A 28 -3.21 8.67 -16.55
CA ILE A 28 -2.87 10.04 -16.94
C ILE A 28 -2.59 10.12 -18.44
N LYS A 29 -1.94 9.10 -19.00
CA LYS A 29 -1.66 8.97 -20.43
C LYS A 29 -2.89 8.60 -21.28
N GLY A 30 -4.06 8.43 -20.67
CA GLY A 30 -5.30 8.05 -21.36
C GLY A 30 -5.31 6.62 -21.91
N SER A 31 -4.34 5.78 -21.54
CA SER A 31 -4.19 4.42 -22.07
C SER A 31 -5.12 3.40 -21.40
N LEU A 32 -5.96 3.83 -20.45
CA LEU A 32 -6.79 2.97 -19.61
C LEU A 32 -8.19 3.55 -19.49
N LYS A 33 -9.21 2.68 -19.54
CA LYS A 33 -10.63 3.08 -19.38
C LYS A 33 -10.94 3.66 -17.99
N LEU A 34 -10.16 3.30 -16.98
CA LEU A 34 -10.35 3.75 -15.60
C LEU A 34 -9.83 5.19 -15.40
N LYS A 35 -10.65 6.02 -14.76
CA LYS A 35 -10.26 7.39 -14.41
C LYS A 35 -9.21 7.38 -13.30
N PHE A 36 -8.32 8.38 -13.31
CA PHE A 36 -7.24 8.53 -12.32
C PHE A 36 -7.74 8.51 -10.87
N TRP A 37 -8.87 9.19 -10.62
CA TRP A 37 -9.50 9.21 -9.29
C TRP A 37 -9.94 7.80 -8.85
N GLN A 38 -10.49 6.98 -9.77
CA GLN A 38 -10.91 5.61 -9.44
C GLN A 38 -9.70 4.75 -9.05
N ILE A 39 -8.58 4.87 -9.78
CA ILE A 39 -7.34 4.15 -9.48
C ILE A 39 -6.78 4.59 -8.12
N SER A 40 -6.80 5.89 -7.84
CA SER A 40 -6.33 6.44 -6.57
C SER A 40 -7.17 5.95 -5.39
N VAL A 41 -8.50 5.89 -5.53
CA VAL A 41 -9.40 5.32 -4.51
C VAL A 41 -9.12 3.83 -4.30
N ILE A 42 -8.95 3.05 -5.37
CA ILE A 42 -8.58 1.62 -5.28
C ILE A 42 -7.25 1.44 -4.56
N SER A 43 -6.26 2.28 -4.85
CA SER A 43 -4.95 2.22 -4.19
C SER A 43 -5.04 2.52 -2.70
N ILE A 44 -5.82 3.53 -2.30
CA ILE A 44 -5.99 3.89 -0.88
C ILE A 44 -6.72 2.78 -0.14
N ILE A 45 -7.82 2.25 -0.71
CA ILE A 45 -8.57 1.15 -0.11
C ILE A 45 -7.68 -0.10 0.01
N SER A 46 -6.91 -0.41 -1.03
CA SER A 46 -5.98 -1.54 -1.01
C SER A 46 -4.91 -1.38 0.06
N GLN A 47 -4.37 -0.17 0.27
CA GLN A 47 -3.42 0.10 1.33
C GLN A 47 -4.02 -0.17 2.72
N VAL A 48 -5.28 0.22 2.95
CA VAL A 48 -5.98 -0.05 4.22
C VAL A 48 -6.20 -1.55 4.41
N ILE A 49 -6.63 -2.27 3.37
CA ILE A 49 -6.82 -3.72 3.43
C ILE A 49 -5.50 -4.43 3.74
N VAL A 50 -4.42 -4.07 3.04
CA VAL A 50 -3.09 -4.63 3.26
C VAL A 50 -2.59 -4.34 4.67
N ALA A 51 -2.85 -3.14 5.21
CA ALA A 51 -2.48 -2.80 6.59
C ALA A 51 -3.22 -3.67 7.62
N ILE A 52 -4.52 -3.92 7.42
CA ILE A 52 -5.32 -4.78 8.31
C ILE A 52 -4.84 -6.24 8.22
N VAL A 53 -4.70 -6.78 7.00
CA VAL A 53 -4.24 -8.15 6.76
C VAL A 53 -2.83 -8.36 7.30
N GLY A 54 -1.93 -7.40 7.05
CA GLY A 54 -0.56 -7.43 7.55
C GLY A 54 -0.48 -7.41 9.07
N SER A 55 -1.30 -6.57 9.72
CA SER A 55 -1.37 -6.51 11.18
C SER A 55 -1.93 -7.80 11.78
N TYR A 56 -2.89 -8.42 11.11
CA TYR A 56 -3.46 -9.71 11.52
C TYR A 56 -2.44 -10.85 11.41
N LEU A 57 -1.72 -10.93 10.28
CA LEU A 57 -0.62 -11.90 10.09
C LEU A 57 0.47 -11.74 11.15
N MET A 58 0.87 -10.50 11.43
CA MET A 58 1.87 -10.19 12.47
C MET A 58 1.40 -10.65 13.85
N ARG A 59 0.12 -10.41 14.19
CA ARG A 59 -0.47 -10.86 15.46
C ARG A 59 -0.46 -12.38 15.59
N LEU A 60 -0.80 -13.11 14.53
CA LEU A 60 -0.75 -14.58 14.55
C LEU A 60 0.68 -15.10 14.81
N MET A 61 1.69 -14.44 14.22
CA MET A 61 3.09 -14.80 14.42
C MET A 61 3.56 -14.52 15.86
N VAL A 62 3.17 -13.39 16.45
CA VAL A 62 3.49 -13.02 17.84
C VAL A 62 2.93 -14.05 18.84
N ILE A 63 1.67 -14.46 18.64
CA ILE A 63 1.02 -15.45 19.51
C ILE A 63 1.76 -16.80 19.45
N GLN A 64 2.24 -17.21 18.27
CA GLN A 64 2.97 -18.46 18.10
C GLN A 64 4.38 -18.45 18.71
N THR A 65 5.02 -17.27 18.81
CA THR A 65 6.46 -17.17 19.13
C THR A 65 6.77 -16.73 20.56
N LYS A 66 5.76 -16.54 21.44
CA LYS A 66 5.92 -16.10 22.85
C LYS A 66 6.87 -14.90 23.03
N PHE A 67 6.96 -14.01 22.04
CA PHE A 67 7.79 -12.81 22.17
C PHE A 67 7.18 -11.84 23.18
N HIS A 68 7.96 -11.49 24.20
CA HIS A 68 7.63 -10.41 25.15
C HIS A 68 7.46 -9.06 24.42
N ASP A 69 8.17 -8.88 23.30
CA ASP A 69 8.19 -7.65 22.49
C ASP A 69 7.24 -7.66 21.28
N GLY A 70 6.28 -8.59 21.23
CA GLY A 70 5.36 -8.71 20.10
C GLY A 70 4.52 -7.45 19.82
N PHE A 71 4.32 -6.62 20.84
CA PHE A 71 3.65 -5.32 20.71
C PHE A 71 4.47 -4.30 19.90
N LEU A 72 5.80 -4.28 20.07
CA LEU A 72 6.71 -3.42 19.29
C LEU A 72 6.71 -3.81 17.81
N ALA A 73 6.67 -5.12 17.51
CA ALA A 73 6.58 -5.61 16.14
C ALA A 73 5.29 -5.17 15.45
N ILE A 74 4.15 -5.22 16.16
CA ILE A 74 2.85 -4.77 15.63
C ILE A 74 2.87 -3.26 15.39
N ILE A 75 3.36 -2.46 16.36
CA ILE A 75 3.49 -1.00 16.18
C ILE A 75 4.38 -0.68 14.99
N GLY A 76 5.53 -1.36 14.84
CA GLY A 76 6.43 -1.19 13.71
C GLY A 76 5.74 -1.47 12.37
N GLY A 77 4.98 -2.57 12.28
CA GLY A 77 4.21 -2.91 11.07
C GLY A 77 3.12 -1.90 10.72
N VAL A 78 2.44 -1.34 11.72
CA VAL A 78 1.43 -0.28 11.53
C VAL A 78 2.08 1.03 11.09
N MET A 79 3.14 1.47 11.78
CA MET A 79 3.88 2.70 11.43
C MET A 79 4.45 2.62 10.01
N PHE A 80 5.00 1.47 9.63
CA PHE A 80 5.53 1.27 8.29
C PHE A 80 4.42 1.34 7.21
N ASN A 81 3.24 0.78 7.49
CA ASN A 81 2.08 0.93 6.61
C ASN A 81 1.61 2.39 6.47
N ILE A 82 1.63 3.17 7.55
CA ILE A 82 1.30 4.59 7.51
C ILE A 82 2.29 5.35 6.62
N ILE A 83 3.59 5.08 6.78
CA ILE A 83 4.64 5.69 5.94
C ILE A 83 4.39 5.36 4.46
N LEU A 84 4.10 4.10 4.13
CA LEU A 84 3.76 3.72 2.76
C LEU A 84 2.50 4.41 2.25
N GLY A 85 1.46 4.53 3.08
CA GLY A 85 0.26 5.29 2.76
C GLY A 85 0.55 6.75 2.44
N VAL A 86 1.43 7.40 3.21
CA VAL A 86 1.91 8.75 2.94
C VAL A 86 2.66 8.81 1.60
N ILE A 87 3.51 7.82 1.29
CA ILE A 87 4.21 7.77 0.00
C ILE A 87 3.22 7.61 -1.16
N VAL A 88 2.21 6.74 -1.03
CA VAL A 88 1.13 6.59 -2.02
C VAL A 88 0.41 7.93 -2.23
N LEU A 89 0.12 8.66 -1.15
CA LEU A 89 -0.50 9.98 -1.21
C LEU A 89 0.38 10.98 -1.98
N LEU A 90 1.68 11.04 -1.68
CA LEU A 90 2.64 11.90 -2.39
C LEU A 90 2.72 11.56 -3.87
N VAL A 91 2.69 10.27 -4.21
CA VAL A 91 2.64 9.79 -5.58
C VAL A 91 1.35 10.25 -6.27
N ILE A 92 0.19 10.16 -5.62
CA ILE A 92 -1.09 10.67 -6.14
C ILE A 92 -1.04 12.18 -6.37
N LEU A 93 -0.48 12.95 -5.43
CA LEU A 93 -0.38 14.40 -5.54
C LEU A 93 0.52 14.81 -6.71
N LYS A 94 1.71 14.22 -6.83
CA LYS A 94 2.63 14.46 -7.95
C LYS A 94 1.97 14.12 -9.29
N GLN A 95 1.25 13.00 -9.34
CA GLN A 95 0.52 12.56 -10.52
C GLN A 95 -0.64 13.51 -10.87
N THR A 96 -1.33 14.06 -9.87
CA THR A 96 -2.39 15.06 -10.06
C THR A 96 -1.83 16.38 -10.61
N SER A 97 -0.70 16.87 -10.08
CA SER A 97 -0.05 18.09 -10.56
C SER A 97 0.51 17.95 -11.99
N ASN A 98 1.02 16.77 -12.33
CA ASN A 98 1.54 16.48 -13.67
C ASN A 98 0.46 16.12 -14.68
N LYS A 99 -0.78 15.91 -14.25
CA LYS A 99 -1.89 15.69 -15.18
C LYS A 99 -2.13 17.02 -15.89
N PRO A 100 -1.85 17.14 -17.21
CA PRO A 100 -2.17 18.36 -17.93
C PRO A 100 -3.67 18.63 -17.75
N ARG A 101 -4.02 19.90 -17.53
CA ARG A 101 -5.37 20.40 -17.31
C ARG A 101 -6.21 20.21 -18.59
N GLN A 102 -6.43 18.96 -18.97
CA GLN A 102 -7.31 18.53 -20.04
C GLN A 102 -8.69 18.34 -19.41
N GLU A 103 -9.41 19.46 -19.43
CA GLU A 103 -10.86 19.62 -19.43
C GLU A 103 -11.67 19.05 -18.27
N LYS A 104 -12.17 19.97 -17.45
CA LYS A 104 -13.60 20.25 -17.46
C LYS A 104 -13.81 21.71 -17.84
#